data_AF-A0A117ML25-F1
#
_entry.id   AF-A0A117ML25-F1
#
_cell.length_a   1.000
_cell.length_b   1.000
_cell.length_c   1.000
_cell.angle_alpha   90.00
_cell.angle_beta   90.00
_cell.angle_gamma   90.00
#
_symmetry.space_group_name_H-M   'P 1'
#
loop_
_entity.id
_entity.type
_entity.pdbx_description
1 polymer ?
#
loop_
_entity_poly.entity_id
_entity_poly.type
_entity_poly.pdbx_seq_one_letter_code
_entity_poly.pdbx_strand_id
1 'polypeptide(L)'
;MEPEEIAQLRTMYIFSPPAREGWGLTYESLEAKLRQRNPDEFIRVDDGSDGPVRGSSMHFGITLDDEQLEGMALLSPEGVSVLDCTTGSAARFALWLKTDVVPTGMSIVFNTEWGLEAELPNTPVPDATRPRIATTFTEHLVATGDLD
;
A
#
# COMPACT_ATOMS: atom_id res chain seq x y z
N MET A 1 23.95 -2.37 -1.70
CA MET A 1 23.24 -2.89 -2.89
C MET A 1 23.05 -1.78 -3.93
N GLU A 2 23.06 -2.11 -5.22
CA GLU A 2 22.76 -1.17 -6.32
C GLU A 2 21.24 -0.86 -6.38
N PRO A 3 20.81 0.30 -6.93
CA PRO A 3 19.40 0.70 -6.97
C PRO A 3 18.48 -0.31 -7.69
N GLU A 4 19.02 -1.01 -8.70
CA GLU A 4 18.30 -2.05 -9.43
C GLU A 4 18.02 -3.28 -8.56
N GLU A 5 18.95 -3.64 -7.67
CA GLU A 5 18.79 -4.75 -6.73
C GLU A 5 17.79 -4.39 -5.63
N ILE A 6 17.86 -3.17 -5.11
CA ILE A 6 16.91 -2.65 -4.11
C ILE A 6 15.49 -2.61 -4.67
N ALA A 7 15.34 -2.26 -5.96
CA ALA A 7 14.03 -2.26 -6.61
C ALA A 7 13.39 -3.66 -6.69
N GLN A 8 14.18 -4.74 -6.61
CA GLN A 8 13.67 -6.12 -6.59
C GLN A 8 13.38 -6.65 -5.19
N LEU A 9 13.78 -5.92 -4.14
CA LEU A 9 13.43 -6.29 -2.77
C LEU A 9 11.92 -6.31 -2.60
N ARG A 10 11.42 -7.33 -1.90
CA ARG A 10 10.01 -7.50 -1.62
C ARG A 10 9.77 -7.23 -0.14
N THR A 11 8.83 -6.34 0.13
CA THR A 11 8.42 -5.97 1.49
C THR A 11 6.95 -5.55 1.45
N MET A 12 6.36 -5.34 2.63
CA MET A 12 5.04 -4.73 2.73
C MET A 12 5.15 -3.21 2.54
N TYR A 13 4.31 -2.67 1.67
CA TYR A 13 4.10 -1.23 1.51
C TYR A 13 2.77 -0.83 2.14
N ILE A 14 2.80 0.20 2.97
CA ILE A 14 1.64 0.70 3.72
C ILE A 14 1.32 2.09 3.20
N PHE A 15 0.08 2.32 2.80
CA PHE A 15 -0.43 3.59 2.30
C PHE A 15 -1.51 4.11 3.23
N SER A 16 -1.42 5.38 3.60
CA SER A 16 -2.40 6.00 4.49
C SER A 16 -2.65 7.45 4.08
N PRO A 17 -3.74 8.08 4.53
CA PRO A 17 -3.85 9.51 4.47
C PRO A 17 -2.83 10.17 5.41
N PRO A 18 -2.48 11.46 5.19
CA PRO A 18 -1.72 12.24 6.15
C PRO A 18 -2.51 12.41 7.46
N ALA A 19 -1.81 12.49 8.61
CA ALA A 19 -2.33 12.39 9.97
C ALA A 19 -3.52 13.29 10.40
N ARG A 20 -4.01 14.21 9.55
CA ARG A 20 -5.14 15.12 9.85
C ARG A 20 -6.40 14.85 9.06
N GLU A 21 -6.33 14.10 7.97
CA GLU A 21 -7.45 13.85 7.07
C GLU A 21 -7.61 12.34 6.90
N GLY A 22 -8.84 11.86 6.68
CA GLY A 22 -9.12 10.48 6.28
C GLY A 22 -9.55 10.46 4.81
N TRP A 23 -9.34 9.36 4.09
CA TRP A 23 -9.94 9.20 2.75
C TRP A 23 -11.44 8.89 2.83
N GLY A 24 -11.94 8.54 4.03
CA GLY A 24 -13.31 8.06 4.20
C GLY A 24 -13.48 6.66 3.63
N LEU A 25 -12.41 5.86 3.65
CA LEU A 25 -12.40 4.48 3.21
C LEU A 25 -13.47 3.68 3.97
N THR A 26 -14.16 2.80 3.24
CA THR A 26 -14.99 1.74 3.81
C THR A 26 -14.65 0.44 3.11
N TYR A 27 -14.92 -0.70 3.75
CA TYR A 27 -14.67 -1.99 3.10
C TYR A 27 -15.56 -2.22 1.88
N GLU A 28 -16.80 -1.75 1.92
CA GLU A 28 -17.73 -1.84 0.79
C GLU A 28 -17.26 -0.99 -0.40
N SER A 29 -16.73 0.21 -0.13
CA SER A 29 -16.22 1.07 -1.19
C SER A 29 -14.93 0.51 -1.80
N LEU A 30 -14.03 -0.05 -0.99
CA LEU A 30 -12.81 -0.71 -1.48
C LEU A 30 -13.14 -2.00 -2.26
N GLU A 31 -14.03 -2.84 -1.75
CA GLU A 31 -14.51 -4.05 -2.42
C GLU A 31 -15.10 -3.72 -3.80
N ALA A 32 -15.94 -2.69 -3.88
CA ALA A 32 -16.52 -2.28 -5.16
C ALA A 32 -15.44 -1.90 -6.18
N LYS A 33 -14.38 -1.21 -5.76
CA LYS A 33 -13.26 -0.82 -6.63
C LYS A 33 -12.39 -2.01 -7.06
N LEU A 34 -12.15 -2.96 -6.17
CA LEU A 34 -11.43 -4.18 -6.49
C LEU A 34 -12.21 -5.03 -7.50
N ARG A 35 -13.50 -5.27 -7.24
CA ARG A 35 -14.36 -6.05 -8.15
C ARG A 35 -14.61 -5.37 -9.49
N GLN A 36 -14.61 -4.05 -9.54
CA GLN A 36 -14.68 -3.31 -10.80
C GLN A 36 -13.47 -3.61 -11.71
N ARG A 37 -12.28 -3.84 -11.13
CA ARG A 37 -11.10 -4.23 -11.89
C ARG A 37 -11.14 -5.69 -12.30
N ASN A 38 -11.43 -6.57 -11.34
CA ASN A 38 -11.46 -8.00 -11.56
C ASN A 38 -12.48 -8.63 -10.58
N PRO A 39 -13.60 -9.19 -11.07
CA PRO A 39 -14.65 -9.74 -10.22
C PRO A 39 -14.23 -11.01 -9.47
N ASP A 40 -13.15 -11.66 -9.89
CA ASP A 40 -12.66 -12.92 -9.34
C ASP A 40 -11.61 -12.73 -8.24
N GLU A 41 -11.23 -11.48 -7.91
CA GLU A 41 -10.31 -11.20 -6.80
C GLU A 41 -10.91 -11.67 -5.47
N PHE A 42 -10.09 -12.31 -4.65
CA PHE A 42 -10.54 -12.72 -3.33
C PHE A 42 -10.73 -11.50 -2.43
N ILE A 43 -11.76 -11.56 -1.60
CA ILE A 43 -12.06 -10.53 -0.60
C ILE A 43 -12.56 -11.24 0.66
N ARG A 44 -11.99 -10.89 1.81
CA ARG A 44 -12.39 -11.39 3.11
C ARG A 44 -12.34 -10.24 4.13
N VAL A 45 -13.46 -9.97 4.79
CA VAL A 45 -13.50 -9.08 5.94
C VAL A 45 -13.44 -9.94 7.21
N ASP A 46 -12.49 -9.63 8.09
CA ASP A 46 -12.38 -10.19 9.43
C ASP A 46 -12.90 -9.16 10.42
N ASP A 47 -13.74 -9.57 11.37
CA ASP A 47 -14.28 -8.67 12.39
C ASP A 47 -13.28 -8.44 13.55
N GLY A 48 -12.11 -9.09 13.49
CA GLY A 48 -11.06 -8.98 14.49
C GLY A 48 -11.35 -9.79 15.75
N SER A 49 -12.30 -10.73 15.69
CA SER A 49 -12.66 -11.60 16.82
C SER A 49 -11.64 -12.71 17.08
N ASP A 50 -10.90 -13.16 16.05
CA ASP A 50 -10.02 -14.34 16.11
C ASP A 50 -8.53 -14.06 15.74
N GLY A 51 -8.07 -12.79 15.81
CA GLY A 51 -6.72 -12.39 15.39
C GLY A 51 -5.93 -11.52 16.39
N PRO A 52 -4.60 -11.37 16.20
CA PRO A 52 -3.76 -10.52 17.06
C PRO A 52 -3.98 -9.01 16.82
N VAL A 53 -4.58 -8.63 15.69
CA VAL A 53 -4.96 -7.25 15.37
C VAL A 53 -6.33 -6.97 15.98
N ARG A 54 -6.42 -5.95 16.85
CA ARG A 54 -7.70 -5.52 17.42
C ARG A 54 -8.44 -4.65 16.43
N GLY A 55 -9.68 -5.01 16.14
CA GLY A 55 -10.55 -4.28 15.21
C GLY A 55 -10.69 -5.00 13.87
N SER A 56 -11.71 -4.63 13.11
CA SER A 56 -11.98 -5.25 11.82
C SER A 56 -10.85 -4.93 10.82
N SER A 57 -10.53 -5.90 9.97
CA SER A 57 -9.63 -5.78 8.84
C SER A 57 -10.27 -6.35 7.59
N MET A 58 -9.86 -5.88 6.41
CA MET A 58 -10.22 -6.51 5.13
C MET A 58 -8.95 -7.02 4.47
N HIS A 59 -8.90 -8.30 4.16
CA HIS A 59 -7.88 -8.93 3.32
C HIS A 59 -8.42 -9.05 1.90
N PHE A 60 -7.57 -8.78 0.91
CA PHE A 60 -7.98 -8.82 -0.49
C PHE A 60 -6.85 -9.22 -1.43
N GLY A 61 -7.23 -9.73 -2.60
CA GLY A 61 -6.36 -9.90 -3.74
C GLY A 61 -6.40 -8.70 -4.67
N ILE A 62 -5.29 -8.42 -5.33
CA ILE A 62 -5.27 -7.50 -6.48
C ILE A 62 -4.25 -7.94 -7.52
N THR A 63 -4.70 -8.10 -8.77
CA THR A 63 -3.82 -8.35 -9.91
C THR A 63 -3.38 -7.03 -10.57
N LEU A 64 -2.07 -6.82 -10.64
CA LEU A 64 -1.42 -5.68 -11.26
C LEU A 64 -0.30 -6.14 -12.20
N ASP A 65 -0.39 -5.78 -13.48
CA ASP A 65 0.60 -6.12 -14.51
C ASP A 65 0.96 -7.62 -14.51
N ASP A 66 -0.06 -8.48 -14.44
CA ASP A 66 0.02 -9.95 -14.37
C ASP A 66 0.63 -10.54 -13.08
N GLU A 67 0.96 -9.70 -12.09
CA GLU A 67 1.32 -10.14 -10.74
C GLU A 67 0.09 -10.10 -9.82
N GLN A 68 -0.21 -11.23 -9.18
CA GLN A 68 -1.22 -11.30 -8.14
C GLN A 68 -0.59 -10.93 -6.79
N LEU A 69 -1.13 -9.90 -6.14
CA LEU A 69 -0.71 -9.43 -4.84
C LEU A 69 -1.81 -9.65 -3.80
N GLU A 70 -1.40 -9.75 -2.55
CA GLU A 70 -2.30 -9.69 -1.41
C GLU A 70 -2.19 -8.33 -0.73
N GLY A 71 -3.29 -7.86 -0.17
CA GLY A 71 -3.33 -6.63 0.59
C GLY A 71 -4.25 -6.70 1.78
N MET A 72 -4.13 -5.69 2.65
CA MET A 72 -4.92 -5.54 3.84
C MET A 72 -5.39 -4.09 3.97
N ALA A 73 -6.61 -3.87 4.43
CA ALA A 73 -7.15 -2.55 4.73
C ALA A 73 -7.64 -2.46 6.18
N LEU A 74 -7.33 -1.34 6.81
CA LEU A 74 -7.81 -0.96 8.13
C LEU A 74 -8.59 0.35 8.05
N LEU A 75 -9.64 0.48 8.86
CA LEU A 75 -10.40 1.72 8.99
C LEU A 75 -9.89 2.60 10.15
N SER A 76 -9.12 2.03 11.09
CA SER A 76 -8.55 2.75 12.21
C SER A 76 -7.23 2.10 12.71
N PRO A 77 -6.07 2.76 12.54
CA PRO A 77 -5.86 3.92 11.67
C PRO A 77 -6.22 3.57 10.22
N GLU A 78 -6.77 4.55 9.48
CA GLU A 78 -7.18 4.35 8.10
C GLU A 78 -5.96 4.09 7.21
N GLY A 79 -6.00 3.04 6.40
CA GLY A 79 -4.91 2.73 5.47
C GLY A 79 -5.08 1.41 4.75
N VAL A 80 -4.27 1.21 3.72
CA VAL A 80 -4.23 0.01 2.90
C VAL A 80 -2.77 -0.39 2.71
N SER A 81 -2.46 -1.67 2.88
CA SER A 81 -1.16 -2.24 2.55
C SER A 81 -1.24 -3.25 1.42
N VAL A 82 -0.13 -3.41 0.70
CA VAL A 82 0.14 -4.56 -0.17
C VAL A 82 1.36 -5.29 0.37
N LEU A 83 1.25 -6.62 0.42
CA LEU A 83 2.22 -7.51 1.04
C LEU A 83 3.20 -8.02 0.00
N ASP A 84 4.43 -8.32 0.46
CA ASP A 84 5.48 -9.00 -0.30
C ASP A 84 5.56 -8.52 -1.76
N CYS A 85 5.83 -7.23 -1.99
CA CYS A 85 5.87 -6.68 -3.34
C CYS A 85 7.08 -5.79 -3.58
N THR A 86 7.47 -5.67 -4.85
CA THR A 86 8.59 -4.81 -5.28
C THR A 86 8.21 -3.33 -5.30
N THR A 87 9.20 -2.43 -5.37
CA THR A 87 8.95 -0.99 -5.56
C THR A 87 8.10 -0.72 -6.81
N GLY A 88 8.32 -1.50 -7.88
CA GLY A 88 7.60 -1.38 -9.15
C GLY A 88 6.12 -1.74 -9.02
N SER A 89 5.80 -2.81 -8.30
CA SER A 89 4.44 -3.29 -8.06
C SER A 89 3.71 -2.38 -7.07
N ALA A 90 4.38 -1.96 -5.99
CA ALA A 90 3.88 -0.97 -5.05
C ALA A 90 3.58 0.37 -5.75
N ALA A 91 4.44 0.84 -6.65
CA ALA A 91 4.21 2.07 -7.40
C ALA A 91 2.99 1.97 -8.34
N ARG A 92 2.76 0.77 -8.91
CA ARG A 92 1.56 0.50 -9.71
C ARG A 92 0.30 0.53 -8.85
N PHE A 93 0.36 -0.06 -7.65
CA PHE A 93 -0.72 -0.05 -6.68
C PHE A 93 -1.04 1.37 -6.19
N ALA A 94 -0.02 2.17 -5.86
CA ALA A 94 -0.18 3.55 -5.42
C ALA A 94 -0.88 4.42 -6.48
N LEU A 95 -0.58 4.21 -7.76
CA LEU A 95 -1.27 4.88 -8.86
C LEU A 95 -2.75 4.47 -8.94
N TRP A 96 -3.06 3.19 -8.75
CA TRP A 96 -4.44 2.73 -8.72
C TRP A 96 -5.19 3.33 -7.54
N LEU A 97 -4.62 3.28 -6.33
CA LEU A 97 -5.20 3.91 -5.14
C LEU A 97 -5.54 5.37 -5.41
N LYS A 98 -4.57 6.14 -5.94
CA LYS A 98 -4.76 7.56 -6.26
C LYS A 98 -5.88 7.82 -7.27
N THR A 99 -6.03 6.93 -8.25
CA THR A 99 -6.95 7.15 -9.38
C THR A 99 -8.37 6.72 -9.05
N ASP A 100 -8.51 5.62 -8.31
CA ASP A 100 -9.78 4.89 -8.22
C ASP A 100 -10.36 4.85 -6.80
N VAL A 101 -9.52 4.96 -5.76
CA VAL A 101 -9.92 4.77 -4.35
C VAL A 101 -9.89 6.08 -3.58
N VAL A 102 -8.78 6.81 -3.65
CA VAL A 102 -8.54 8.03 -2.88
C VAL A 102 -9.36 9.19 -3.47
N PRO A 103 -10.12 9.95 -2.66
CA PRO A 103 -10.88 11.09 -3.14
C PRO A 103 -10.00 12.14 -3.84
N THR A 104 -10.56 12.77 -4.87
CA THR A 104 -9.86 13.81 -5.63
C THR A 104 -9.37 14.95 -4.73
N GLY A 105 -8.09 15.31 -4.88
CA GLY A 105 -7.46 16.38 -4.11
C GLY A 105 -6.84 15.93 -2.79
N MET A 106 -7.07 14.68 -2.36
CA MET A 106 -6.40 14.11 -1.20
C MET A 106 -5.03 13.57 -1.56
N SER A 107 -4.14 13.58 -0.58
CA SER A 107 -2.78 13.06 -0.71
C SER A 107 -2.64 11.66 -0.09
N ILE A 108 -1.58 10.97 -0.48
CA ILE A 108 -1.21 9.66 0.02
C ILE A 108 0.19 9.81 0.62
N VAL A 109 0.36 9.30 1.84
CA VAL A 109 1.68 9.01 2.39
C VAL A 109 1.89 7.51 2.43
N PHE A 110 3.14 7.08 2.42
CA PHE A 110 3.50 5.68 2.51
C PHE A 110 4.62 5.45 3.51
N ASN A 111 4.73 4.21 3.96
CA ASN A 111 5.89 3.65 4.65
C ASN A 111 6.06 2.19 4.21
N THR A 112 7.13 1.55 4.67
CA THR A 112 7.36 0.12 4.47
C THR A 112 7.45 -0.58 5.82
N GLU A 113 7.31 -1.90 5.86
CA GLU A 113 7.57 -2.67 7.09
C GLU A 113 8.95 -2.34 7.66
N TRP A 114 9.99 -2.39 6.84
CA TRP A 114 11.35 -2.06 7.24
C TRP A 114 11.52 -0.58 7.62
N GLY A 115 10.82 0.33 6.94
CA GLY A 115 10.82 1.75 7.31
C GLY A 115 10.21 1.98 8.68
N LEU A 116 9.14 1.28 9.04
CA LEU A 116 8.58 1.33 10.39
C LEU A 116 9.51 0.73 11.44
N GLU A 117 10.16 -0.39 11.13
CA GLU A 117 11.17 -1.02 12.02
C GLU A 117 12.37 -0.10 12.26
N ALA A 118 12.80 0.62 11.23
CA ALA A 118 13.86 1.64 11.29
C ALA A 118 13.38 3.00 11.82
N GLU A 119 12.15 3.09 12.33
CA GLU A 119 11.52 4.32 12.87
C GLU A 119 11.50 5.50 11.88
N LEU A 120 11.47 5.22 10.58
CA LEU A 120 11.37 6.23 9.54
C LEU A 120 9.97 6.86 9.51
N PRO A 121 9.88 8.18 9.27
CA PRO A 121 8.61 8.84 9.09
C PRO A 121 7.92 8.43 7.79
N ASN A 122 6.59 8.53 7.77
CA ASN A 122 5.81 8.37 6.54
C ASN A 122 6.26 9.39 5.49
N THR A 123 6.44 8.94 4.26
CA THR A 123 6.92 9.73 3.12
C THR A 123 5.76 10.02 2.16
N PRO A 124 5.62 11.23 1.58
CA PRO A 124 4.60 11.49 0.58
C PRO A 124 4.78 10.64 -0.68
N VAL A 125 3.69 10.09 -1.21
CA VAL A 125 3.68 9.53 -2.57
C VAL A 125 3.62 10.70 -3.56
N PRO A 126 4.60 10.86 -4.47
CA PRO A 126 4.62 12.00 -5.37
C PRO A 126 3.48 11.94 -6.39
N ASP A 127 2.96 13.11 -6.78
CA ASP A 127 2.10 13.24 -7.95
C ASP A 127 2.93 13.13 -9.23
N ALA A 128 3.28 11.90 -9.60
CA ALA A 128 4.20 11.65 -10.70
C ALA A 128 3.88 10.34 -11.43
N THR A 129 4.63 10.09 -12.50
CA THR A 129 4.56 8.84 -13.25
C THR A 129 5.05 7.66 -12.40
N ARG A 130 4.63 6.43 -12.77
CA ARG A 130 5.03 5.19 -12.07
C ARG A 130 6.55 5.10 -11.81
N PRO A 131 7.44 5.35 -12.78
CA PRO A 131 8.89 5.25 -12.52
C PRO A 131 9.36 6.22 -11.46
N ARG A 132 8.79 7.43 -11.41
CA ARG A 132 9.15 8.44 -10.40
C ARG A 132 8.66 8.06 -9.00
N ILE A 133 7.46 7.50 -8.90
CA ILE A 133 6.95 6.94 -7.63
C ILE A 133 7.87 5.79 -7.18
N ALA A 134 8.22 4.86 -8.08
CA ALA A 134 9.10 3.76 -7.76
C ALA A 134 10.50 4.23 -7.30
N THR A 135 11.06 5.28 -7.91
CA THR A 135 12.31 5.91 -7.44
C THR A 135 12.18 6.38 -5.99
N THR A 136 11.11 7.09 -5.63
CA THR A 136 10.88 7.52 -4.24
C THR A 136 10.77 6.34 -3.28
N PHE A 137 10.17 5.23 -3.72
CA PHE A 137 10.07 4.01 -2.90
C PHE A 137 11.43 3.36 -2.71
N THR A 138 12.26 3.28 -3.76
CA THR A 138 13.64 2.80 -3.67
C THR A 138 14.48 3.70 -2.75
N GLU A 139 14.37 5.02 -2.84
CA GLU A 139 15.07 5.96 -1.96
C GLU A 139 14.67 5.78 -0.49
N HIS A 140 13.38 5.53 -0.23
CA HIS A 140 12.90 5.21 1.12
C HIS A 140 13.48 3.90 1.64
N LEU A 141 13.55 2.85 0.81
CA LEU A 141 14.20 1.59 1.17
C LEU A 141 15.70 1.79 1.46
N VAL A 142 16.43 2.56 0.65
CA VAL A 142 17.84 2.88 0.93
C VAL A 142 18.01 3.53 2.31
N ALA A 143 17.05 4.35 2.74
CA ALA A 143 17.09 5.02 4.03
C ALA A 143 16.87 4.10 5.23
N THR A 144 16.40 2.85 5.04
CA THR A 144 16.21 1.90 6.16
C THR A 144 17.54 1.37 6.72
N GLY A 145 18.66 1.56 6.00
CA GLY A 145 20.02 1.36 6.53
C GLY A 145 20.47 -0.10 6.74
N ASP A 146 19.53 -1.04 6.87
CA ASP A 146 19.76 -2.48 7.12
C ASP A 146 19.66 -3.35 5.85
N LEU A 147 19.87 -2.75 4.67
CA LEU A 147 19.88 -3.47 3.38
C LEU A 147 21.31 -3.88 2.98
N ASP A 148 21.96 -4.67 3.83
CA ASP A 148 23.27 -5.31 3.58
C ASP A 148 23.13 -6.82 3.35
#